data_AF-A0ABD7INY9-F1
#
_entry.id   AF-A0ABD7INY9-F1
#
_cell.length_a   1.000
_cell.length_b   1.000
_cell.length_c   1.000
_cell.angle_alpha   90.00
_cell.angle_beta   90.00
_cell.angle_gamma   90.00
#
_symmetry.space_group_name_H-M   'P 1'
#
loop_
_entity.id
_entity.type
_entity.pdbx_description
1 polymer ?
#
loop_
_entity_poly.entity_id
_entity_poly.type
_entity_poly.pdbx_seq_one_letter_code
_entity_poly.pdbx_strand_id
1 'polypeptide(L)'
;MATILKRTLRDKIFLIALTCAIMSLLIGTPSIQDINWTTIGTLFALMLCVQLLRALHLLNRLSDRLLQKSANTRQMCQFFILMAFGGAMLLTNDVAILTLIPLFTVVARQQHLSIAYPVTLMIMAANLGSAFTPIGNPQNLFLVTFFHVNLGQFFQLSTPLMLASLGLLLVLSHWLPRQPLVPSQTERQSVDTSKALLAGALLILIMAGIFGLIPIWLVVLISMLVATVINRQTFYEVDYALLLTFICFFVFVSAISHNTTVTKGVAWLTQTPSTVYLTSILTSQVISNVPAVILLAHFTQQLPALFIGVNIGGLGSLVASLANLLALKQLSFDDQQPLRHFLKVFTGLNLLALIILGGLGWLYLL
;
A
#
# COMPACT_ATOMS: atom_id res chain seq x y z
N MET A 1 17.49 -19.77 6.84
CA MET A 1 18.17 -18.95 5.82
C MET A 1 17.85 -19.37 4.38
N ALA A 2 18.03 -20.64 4.00
CA ALA A 2 17.83 -21.09 2.61
C ALA A 2 16.44 -20.75 2.01
N THR A 3 15.38 -20.81 2.81
CA THR A 3 14.00 -20.49 2.38
C THR A 3 13.80 -19.00 2.09
N ILE A 4 14.40 -18.11 2.88
CA ILE A 4 14.32 -16.65 2.67
C ILE A 4 15.05 -16.29 1.39
N LEU A 5 16.30 -16.75 1.25
CA LEU A 5 17.12 -16.48 0.06
C LEU A 5 16.43 -16.96 -1.22
N LYS A 6 15.86 -18.17 -1.19
CA LYS A 6 15.11 -18.72 -2.32
C LYS A 6 13.83 -17.94 -2.63
N ARG A 7 13.12 -17.43 -1.61
CA ARG A 7 11.93 -16.58 -1.80
C ARG A 7 12.32 -15.25 -2.43
N THR A 8 13.37 -14.60 -1.92
CA THR A 8 13.89 -13.33 -2.44
C THR A 8 14.34 -13.43 -3.89
N LEU A 9 15.14 -14.44 -4.23
CA LEU A 9 15.67 -14.63 -5.58
C LEU A 9 14.60 -15.05 -6.61
N ARG A 10 13.41 -15.45 -6.16
CA ARG A 10 12.27 -15.77 -7.03
C ARG A 10 11.26 -14.63 -7.15
N ASP A 11 11.46 -13.54 -6.41
CA ASP A 11 10.56 -12.41 -6.49
C ASP A 11 10.79 -11.64 -7.80
N LYS A 12 9.76 -11.60 -8.64
CA LYS A 12 9.85 -11.00 -9.98
C LYS A 12 10.02 -9.49 -9.91
N ILE A 13 9.42 -8.83 -8.92
CA ILE A 13 9.50 -7.36 -8.78
C ILE A 13 10.94 -7.00 -8.40
N PHE A 14 11.52 -7.72 -7.45
CA PHE A 14 12.92 -7.55 -7.09
C PHE A 14 13.85 -7.79 -8.29
N LEU A 15 13.67 -8.87 -9.06
CA LEU A 15 14.52 -9.14 -10.23
C LEU A 15 14.41 -8.06 -11.30
N ILE A 16 13.21 -7.52 -11.55
CA ILE A 16 13.02 -6.40 -12.48
C ILE A 16 13.72 -5.14 -11.94
N ALA A 17 13.53 -4.81 -10.66
CA ALA A 17 14.19 -3.65 -10.06
C ALA A 17 15.72 -3.79 -10.07
N LEU A 18 16.25 -4.98 -9.81
CA LEU A 18 17.68 -5.28 -9.86
C LEU A 18 18.24 -5.12 -11.27
N THR A 19 17.56 -5.65 -12.29
CA THR A 19 17.99 -5.50 -13.68
C THR A 19 17.94 -4.04 -14.13
N CYS A 20 16.89 -3.28 -13.78
CA CYS A 20 16.85 -1.83 -14.00
C CYS A 20 18.00 -1.09 -13.31
N ALA A 21 18.29 -1.42 -12.05
CA ALA A 21 19.39 -0.82 -11.30
C ALA A 21 20.75 -1.10 -11.95
N ILE A 22 21.01 -2.35 -12.37
CA ILE A 22 22.25 -2.71 -13.08
C ILE A 22 22.36 -1.95 -14.42
N MET A 23 21.28 -1.92 -15.20
CA MET A 23 21.27 -1.20 -16.49
C MET A 23 21.48 0.30 -16.32
N SER A 24 20.99 0.89 -15.22
CA SER A 24 21.17 2.33 -14.94
C SER A 24 22.62 2.72 -14.71
N LEU A 25 23.50 1.79 -14.34
CA LEU A 25 24.94 2.05 -14.20
C LEU A 25 25.60 2.45 -15.53
N LEU A 26 24.98 2.11 -16.67
CA LEU A 26 25.42 2.56 -17.99
C LEU A 26 25.08 4.04 -18.26
N ILE A 27 24.12 4.59 -17.51
CA ILE A 27 23.60 5.94 -17.69
C ILE A 27 24.29 6.92 -16.72
N GLY A 28 24.60 6.49 -15.50
CA GLY A 28 25.27 7.32 -14.51
C GLY A 28 25.82 6.53 -13.33
N THR A 29 26.62 7.18 -12.51
CA THR A 29 27.25 6.58 -11.33
C THR A 29 26.40 6.87 -10.08
N PRO A 30 25.79 5.86 -9.45
CA PRO A 30 24.99 6.08 -8.25
C PRO A 30 25.87 6.43 -7.04
N SER A 31 25.32 7.23 -6.13
CA SER A 31 25.91 7.56 -4.84
C SER A 31 25.23 6.77 -3.72
N ILE A 32 26.03 6.24 -2.79
CA ILE A 32 25.51 5.58 -1.59
C ILE A 32 24.72 6.56 -0.70
N GLN A 33 25.01 7.85 -0.81
CA GLN A 33 24.34 8.90 -0.02
C GLN A 33 22.89 9.12 -0.45
N ASP A 34 22.54 8.78 -1.69
CA ASP A 34 21.16 8.93 -2.20
C ASP A 34 20.24 7.79 -1.74
N ILE A 35 20.81 6.74 -1.15
CA ILE A 35 20.02 5.66 -0.54
C ILE A 35 19.48 6.19 0.79
N ASN A 36 18.15 6.35 0.87
CA ASN A 36 17.49 6.80 2.08
C ASN A 36 17.42 5.65 3.12
N TRP A 37 18.50 5.50 3.89
CA TRP A 37 18.62 4.50 4.94
C TRP A 37 17.57 4.65 6.04
N THR A 38 17.07 5.86 6.28
CA THR A 38 15.96 6.12 7.19
C THR A 38 14.67 5.45 6.70
N THR A 39 14.36 5.57 5.41
CA THR A 39 13.21 4.88 4.79
C THR A 39 13.38 3.36 4.91
N ILE A 40 14.56 2.83 4.57
CA ILE A 40 14.83 1.38 4.63
C ILE A 40 14.69 0.85 6.06
N GLY A 41 15.29 1.52 7.04
CA GLY A 41 15.19 1.17 8.46
C GLY A 41 13.75 1.23 8.97
N THR A 42 13.01 2.27 8.58
CA THR A 42 11.60 2.42 8.96
C THR A 42 10.73 1.33 8.33
N LEU A 43 10.92 1.02 7.05
CA LEU A 43 10.22 -0.06 6.37
C LEU A 43 10.48 -1.40 7.07
N PHE A 44 11.73 -1.67 7.46
CA PHE A 44 12.07 -2.90 8.18
C PHE A 44 11.37 -2.97 9.55
N ALA A 45 11.43 -1.91 10.35
CA ALA A 45 10.73 -1.83 11.64
C ALA A 45 9.21 -1.99 11.48
N LEU A 46 8.64 -1.34 10.47
CA LEU A 46 7.22 -1.44 10.13
C LEU A 46 6.84 -2.86 9.72
N MET A 47 7.59 -3.50 8.83
CA MET A 47 7.31 -4.88 8.41
C MET A 47 7.35 -5.86 9.60
N LEU A 48 8.30 -5.70 10.54
CA LEU A 48 8.31 -6.49 11.78
C LEU A 48 7.04 -6.26 12.61
N CYS A 49 6.70 -5.01 12.88
CA CYS A 49 5.50 -4.64 13.64
C CYS A 49 4.22 -5.18 13.00
N VAL A 50 4.13 -5.09 11.67
CA VAL A 50 2.98 -5.53 10.91
C VAL A 50 2.85 -7.05 10.93
N GLN A 51 3.95 -7.82 10.82
CA GLN A 51 3.89 -9.28 10.95
C GLN A 51 3.50 -9.70 12.38
N LEU A 52 3.92 -8.96 13.41
CA LEU A 52 3.42 -9.17 14.79
C LEU A 52 1.91 -8.94 14.87
N LEU A 53 1.41 -7.82 14.34
CA LEU A 53 -0.02 -7.50 14.33
C LEU A 53 -0.84 -8.53 13.54
N ARG A 54 -0.29 -9.03 12.43
CA ARG A 54 -0.90 -10.09 11.61
C ARG A 54 -1.01 -11.41 12.36
N ALA A 55 0.04 -11.81 13.07
CA ALA A 55 0.06 -13.02 13.89
C ALA A 55 -0.96 -12.97 15.06
N LEU A 56 -1.45 -11.78 15.42
CA LEU A 56 -2.48 -11.60 16.44
C LEU A 56 -3.91 -11.74 15.92
N HIS A 57 -4.11 -11.98 14.62
CA HIS A 57 -5.42 -12.23 14.03
C HIS A 57 -6.47 -11.12 14.32
N LEU A 58 -6.01 -9.87 14.51
CA LEU A 58 -6.86 -8.73 14.87
C LEU A 58 -7.96 -8.49 13.84
N LEU A 59 -7.60 -8.50 12.55
CA LEU A 59 -8.55 -8.31 11.45
C LEU A 59 -9.57 -9.45 11.37
N ASN A 60 -9.17 -10.70 11.65
CA ASN A 60 -10.07 -11.86 11.65
C ASN A 60 -11.14 -11.72 12.74
N ARG A 61 -10.74 -11.33 13.96
CA ARG A 61 -11.71 -11.11 15.04
C ARG A 61 -12.67 -9.97 14.73
N LEU A 62 -12.19 -8.90 14.09
CA LEU A 62 -13.02 -7.77 13.68
C LEU A 62 -13.99 -8.18 12.58
N SER A 63 -13.54 -8.95 11.58
CA SER A 63 -14.43 -9.45 10.53
C SER A 63 -15.51 -10.35 11.11
N ASP A 64 -15.20 -11.28 12.00
CA ASP A 64 -16.21 -12.18 12.59
C ASP A 64 -17.31 -11.42 13.32
N ARG A 65 -16.91 -10.40 14.09
CA ARG A 65 -17.86 -9.52 14.80
C ARG A 65 -18.72 -8.71 13.85
N LEU A 66 -18.16 -8.22 12.76
CA LEU A 66 -18.88 -7.42 11.77
C LEU A 66 -19.79 -8.28 10.89
N LEU A 67 -19.38 -9.51 10.58
CA LEU A 67 -20.19 -10.52 9.91
C LEU A 67 -21.46 -10.82 10.72
N GLN A 68 -21.31 -11.06 12.03
CA GLN A 68 -22.46 -11.32 12.94
C GLN A 68 -23.43 -10.14 13.04
N LYS A 69 -22.95 -8.91 12.82
CA LYS A 69 -23.78 -7.69 12.83
C LYS A 69 -24.34 -7.33 11.45
N SER A 70 -23.93 -8.03 10.39
CA SER A 70 -24.39 -7.75 9.05
C SER A 70 -25.81 -8.28 8.87
N ALA A 71 -26.72 -7.44 8.34
CA ALA A 71 -28.10 -7.83 8.05
C ALA A 71 -28.27 -8.44 6.66
N ASN A 72 -27.34 -8.16 5.73
CA ASN A 72 -27.40 -8.61 4.34
C ASN A 72 -25.99 -8.59 3.71
N THR A 73 -25.86 -9.20 2.53
CA THR A 73 -24.61 -9.32 1.78
C THR A 73 -23.99 -7.97 1.39
N ARG A 74 -24.80 -6.93 1.12
CA ARG A 74 -24.30 -5.57 0.85
C ARG A 74 -23.59 -4.99 2.05
N GLN A 75 -24.25 -5.02 3.23
CA GLN A 75 -23.66 -4.49 4.46
C GLN A 75 -22.39 -5.25 4.86
N MET A 76 -22.40 -6.57 4.65
CA MET A 76 -21.23 -7.42 4.83
C MET A 76 -20.05 -6.96 3.96
N CYS A 77 -20.25 -6.81 2.65
CA CYS A 77 -19.24 -6.30 1.73
C CYS A 77 -18.78 -4.87 2.10
N GLN A 78 -19.69 -3.99 2.50
CA GLN A 78 -19.37 -2.64 2.97
C GLN A 78 -18.46 -2.67 4.21
N PHE A 79 -18.70 -3.57 5.16
CA PHE A 79 -17.80 -3.73 6.30
C PHE A 79 -16.42 -4.21 5.87
N PHE A 80 -16.31 -5.15 4.92
CA PHE A 80 -15.02 -5.55 4.39
C PHE A 80 -14.28 -4.41 3.67
N ILE A 81 -15.00 -3.57 2.91
CA ILE A 81 -14.44 -2.39 2.25
C ILE A 81 -13.94 -1.38 3.29
N LEU A 82 -14.73 -1.09 4.33
CA LEU A 82 -14.34 -0.18 5.40
C LEU A 82 -13.19 -0.74 6.25
N MET A 83 -13.16 -2.05 6.49
CA MET A 83 -12.03 -2.72 7.14
C MET A 83 -10.78 -2.66 6.27
N ALA A 84 -10.89 -2.80 4.95
CA ALA A 84 -9.75 -2.64 4.05
C ALA A 84 -9.24 -1.18 4.07
N PHE A 85 -10.15 -0.21 4.03
CA PHE A 85 -9.83 1.22 4.09
C PHE A 85 -9.13 1.60 5.40
N GLY A 86 -9.75 1.33 6.54
CA GLY A 86 -9.19 1.67 7.85
C GLY A 86 -8.03 0.75 8.27
N GLY A 87 -8.10 -0.54 7.91
CA GLY A 87 -7.03 -1.50 8.18
C GLY A 87 -5.74 -1.14 7.45
N ALA A 88 -5.83 -0.67 6.20
CA ALA A 88 -4.66 -0.24 5.44
C ALA A 88 -4.00 1.03 6.00
N MET A 89 -4.74 1.88 6.72
CA MET A 89 -4.17 3.03 7.45
C MET A 89 -3.22 2.60 8.58
N LEU A 90 -3.50 1.45 9.21
CA LEU A 90 -2.80 0.99 10.41
C LEU A 90 -1.76 -0.11 10.12
N LEU A 91 -2.10 -1.04 9.22
CA LEU A 91 -1.34 -2.27 8.98
C LEU A 91 -0.58 -2.31 7.66
N THR A 92 -0.72 -1.27 6.84
CA THR A 92 -0.38 -1.19 5.42
C THR A 92 -1.40 -1.80 4.45
N ASN A 93 -1.43 -1.27 3.23
CA ASN A 93 -2.26 -1.79 2.14
C ASN A 93 -1.98 -3.26 1.83
N ASP A 94 -0.71 -3.66 1.79
CA ASP A 94 -0.31 -5.03 1.46
C ASP A 94 -0.83 -6.05 2.48
N VAL A 95 -0.75 -5.73 3.77
CA VAL A 95 -1.20 -6.65 4.82
C VAL A 95 -2.71 -6.64 4.98
N ALA A 96 -3.37 -5.50 4.77
CA ALA A 96 -4.82 -5.47 4.64
C ALA A 96 -5.28 -6.41 3.51
N ILE A 97 -4.64 -6.35 2.35
CA ILE A 97 -4.93 -7.21 1.20
C ILE A 97 -4.62 -8.68 1.49
N LEU A 98 -3.44 -9.00 2.04
CA LEU A 98 -3.02 -10.37 2.38
C LEU A 98 -3.88 -11.05 3.45
N THR A 99 -4.66 -10.28 4.20
CA THR A 99 -5.49 -10.79 5.29
C THR A 99 -6.96 -10.80 4.92
N LEU A 100 -7.47 -9.70 4.36
CA LEU A 100 -8.89 -9.52 4.12
C LEU A 100 -9.37 -10.18 2.83
N ILE A 101 -8.56 -10.26 1.77
CA ILE A 101 -8.99 -10.89 0.50
C ILE A 101 -9.27 -12.40 0.68
N PRO A 102 -8.38 -13.21 1.29
CA PRO A 102 -8.65 -14.63 1.49
C PRO A 102 -9.84 -14.85 2.41
N LEU A 103 -9.94 -14.06 3.48
CA LEU A 103 -11.05 -14.11 4.41
C LEU A 103 -12.39 -13.77 3.73
N PHE A 104 -12.43 -12.71 2.92
CA PHE A 104 -13.61 -12.33 2.16
C PHE A 104 -14.00 -13.38 1.14
N THR A 105 -13.04 -14.00 0.44
CA THR A 105 -13.35 -15.02 -0.58
C THR A 105 -13.98 -16.28 0.03
N VAL A 106 -13.56 -16.70 1.23
CA VAL A 106 -14.22 -17.78 1.99
C VAL A 106 -15.67 -17.42 2.28
N VAL A 107 -15.92 -16.23 2.82
CA VAL A 107 -17.27 -15.75 3.15
C VAL A 107 -18.12 -15.60 1.89
N ALA A 108 -17.57 -15.00 0.83
CA ALA A 108 -18.28 -14.79 -0.43
C ALA A 108 -18.73 -16.11 -1.06
N ARG A 109 -17.91 -17.16 -0.99
CA ARG A 109 -18.28 -18.51 -1.45
C ARG A 109 -19.43 -19.10 -0.64
N GLN A 110 -19.40 -18.97 0.70
CA GLN A 110 -20.50 -19.42 1.57
C GLN A 110 -21.82 -18.70 1.25
N GLN A 111 -21.74 -17.45 0.81
CA GLN A 111 -22.89 -16.62 0.45
C GLN A 111 -23.23 -16.66 -1.05
N HIS A 112 -22.56 -17.52 -1.84
CA HIS A 112 -22.71 -17.61 -3.31
C HIS A 112 -22.58 -16.25 -4.05
N LEU A 113 -21.72 -15.37 -3.56
CA LEU A 113 -21.49 -14.03 -4.12
C LEU A 113 -20.38 -14.03 -5.17
N SER A 114 -20.57 -13.24 -6.22
CA SER A 114 -19.49 -12.89 -7.15
C SER A 114 -18.42 -12.06 -6.42
N ILE A 115 -17.15 -12.46 -6.52
CA ILE A 115 -16.07 -11.75 -5.83
C ILE A 115 -15.58 -10.50 -6.57
N ALA A 116 -15.80 -10.41 -7.89
CA ALA A 116 -15.13 -9.42 -8.74
C ALA A 116 -15.37 -7.97 -8.31
N TYR A 117 -16.64 -7.58 -8.14
CA TYR A 117 -16.99 -6.21 -7.75
C TYR A 117 -16.58 -5.88 -6.30
N PRO A 118 -16.95 -6.69 -5.27
CA PRO A 118 -16.54 -6.41 -3.89
C PRO A 118 -15.03 -6.40 -3.69
N VAL A 119 -14.31 -7.38 -4.25
CA VAL A 119 -12.85 -7.45 -4.11
C VAL A 119 -12.18 -6.26 -4.78
N THR A 120 -12.66 -5.83 -5.94
CA THR A 120 -12.15 -4.62 -6.59
C THR A 120 -12.29 -3.40 -5.68
N LEU A 121 -13.44 -3.21 -5.05
CA LEU A 121 -13.64 -2.12 -4.08
C LEU A 121 -12.76 -2.27 -2.84
N MET A 122 -12.51 -3.49 -2.37
CA MET A 122 -11.58 -3.72 -1.25
C MET A 122 -10.14 -3.38 -1.62
N ILE A 123 -9.69 -3.69 -2.83
CA ILE A 123 -8.35 -3.32 -3.32
C ILE A 123 -8.23 -1.79 -3.41
N MET A 124 -9.22 -1.13 -4.02
CA MET A 124 -9.28 0.32 -4.07
C MET A 124 -9.30 0.93 -2.67
N ALA A 125 -10.06 0.35 -1.74
CA ALA A 125 -10.13 0.78 -0.36
C ALA A 125 -8.78 0.64 0.35
N ALA A 126 -8.06 -0.47 0.19
CA ALA A 126 -6.73 -0.63 0.77
C ALA A 126 -5.74 0.41 0.23
N ASN A 127 -5.72 0.64 -1.09
CA ASN A 127 -4.85 1.65 -1.69
C ASN A 127 -5.19 3.07 -1.22
N LEU A 128 -6.46 3.47 -1.30
CA LEU A 128 -6.88 4.83 -0.95
C LEU A 128 -6.85 5.09 0.55
N GLY A 129 -7.25 4.10 1.37
CA GLY A 129 -7.20 4.21 2.82
C GLY A 129 -5.77 4.34 3.33
N SER A 130 -4.83 3.58 2.76
CA SER A 130 -3.42 3.68 3.10
C SER A 130 -2.81 5.07 2.87
N ALA A 131 -3.40 5.87 1.98
CA ALA A 131 -2.92 7.21 1.68
C ALA A 131 -3.09 8.18 2.86
N PHE A 132 -3.95 7.88 3.83
CA PHE A 132 -4.25 8.76 4.95
C PHE A 132 -3.13 8.85 6.00
N THR A 133 -2.30 7.81 6.14
CA THR A 133 -1.23 7.74 7.14
C THR A 133 0.14 7.54 6.48
N PRO A 134 1.25 7.99 7.12
CA PRO A 134 2.59 7.81 6.55
C PRO A 134 2.98 6.35 6.39
N ILE A 135 2.60 5.51 7.35
CA ILE A 135 2.89 4.07 7.33
C ILE A 135 1.96 3.25 6.46
N GLY A 136 0.81 3.81 6.06
CA GLY A 136 -0.16 3.02 5.32
C GLY A 136 0.43 2.46 4.03
N ASN A 137 1.35 3.18 3.41
CA ASN A 137 2.05 2.70 2.23
C ASN A 137 3.51 3.22 2.16
N PRO A 138 4.39 2.51 1.44
CA PRO A 138 5.79 2.91 1.35
C PRO A 138 6.03 4.25 0.64
N GLN A 139 5.21 4.62 -0.35
CA GLN A 139 5.39 5.88 -1.08
C GLN A 139 5.18 7.09 -0.18
N ASN A 140 4.21 7.05 0.74
CA ASN A 140 3.98 8.12 1.72
C ASN A 140 5.08 8.19 2.75
N LEU A 141 5.54 7.04 3.24
CA LEU A 141 6.70 6.98 4.13
C LEU A 141 7.94 7.62 3.50
N PHE A 142 8.19 7.31 2.22
CA PHE A 142 9.27 7.95 1.47
C PHE A 142 9.07 9.46 1.35
N LEU A 143 7.87 9.94 0.99
CA LEU A 143 7.59 11.38 0.91
C LEU A 143 7.87 12.11 2.22
N VAL A 144 7.43 11.56 3.36
CA VAL A 144 7.65 12.16 4.68
C VAL A 144 9.13 12.26 5.01
N THR A 145 9.89 11.19 4.75
CA THR A 145 11.32 11.15 5.08
C THR A 145 12.19 11.93 4.10
N PHE A 146 11.80 12.03 2.82
CA PHE A 146 12.55 12.74 1.78
C PHE A 146 12.31 14.25 1.83
N PHE A 147 11.05 14.70 1.98
CA PHE A 147 10.70 16.12 2.06
C PHE A 147 10.66 16.66 3.50
N HIS A 148 10.98 15.84 4.51
CA HIS A 148 10.90 16.19 5.93
C HIS A 148 9.52 16.76 6.34
N VAL A 149 8.46 16.13 5.84
CA VAL A 149 7.07 16.58 6.05
C VAL A 149 6.67 16.41 7.51
N ASN A 150 6.20 17.47 8.15
CA ASN A 150 5.70 17.38 9.52
C ASN A 150 4.29 16.75 9.59
N LEU A 151 3.89 16.32 10.79
CA LEU A 151 2.61 15.65 11.03
C LEU A 151 1.40 16.47 10.56
N GLY A 152 1.39 17.77 10.84
CA GLY A 152 0.29 18.66 10.50
C GLY A 152 0.15 18.83 8.99
N GLN A 153 1.25 19.10 8.30
CA GLN A 153 1.30 19.23 6.85
C GLN A 153 0.88 17.93 6.16
N PHE A 154 1.32 16.78 6.68
CA PHE A 154 0.93 15.49 6.13
C PHE A 154 -0.58 15.29 6.17
N PHE A 155 -1.22 15.53 7.33
CA PHE A 155 -2.68 15.38 7.44
C PHE A 155 -3.46 16.45 6.70
N GLN A 156 -2.91 17.65 6.51
CA GLN A 156 -3.51 18.66 5.62
C GLN A 156 -3.60 18.16 4.17
N LEU A 157 -2.59 17.42 3.69
CA LEU A 157 -2.60 16.80 2.36
C LEU A 157 -3.44 15.53 2.29
N SER A 158 -3.39 14.69 3.32
CA SER A 158 -3.99 13.36 3.29
C SER A 158 -5.48 13.34 3.60
N THR A 159 -5.98 14.27 4.44
CA THR A 159 -7.39 14.31 4.86
C THR A 159 -8.37 14.58 3.71
N PRO A 160 -8.14 15.57 2.82
CA PRO A 160 -9.04 15.81 1.69
C PRO A 160 -9.15 14.59 0.78
N LEU A 161 -8.01 13.96 0.47
CA LEU A 161 -7.96 12.75 -0.33
C LEU A 161 -8.68 11.59 0.36
N MET A 162 -8.50 11.41 1.66
CA MET A 162 -9.20 10.39 2.46
C MET A 162 -10.72 10.58 2.39
N LEU A 163 -11.23 11.80 2.61
CA LEU A 163 -12.66 12.09 2.58
C LEU A 163 -13.27 11.84 1.19
N ALA A 164 -12.62 12.34 0.13
CA ALA A 164 -13.05 12.11 -1.24
C ALA A 164 -13.07 10.62 -1.60
N SER A 165 -12.02 9.89 -1.20
CA SER A 165 -11.90 8.44 -1.42
C SER A 165 -12.96 7.65 -0.68
N LEU A 166 -13.19 7.96 0.60
CA LEU A 166 -14.22 7.31 1.40
C LEU A 166 -15.61 7.57 0.83
N GLY A 167 -15.90 8.81 0.45
CA GLY A 167 -17.15 9.19 -0.20
C GLY A 167 -17.39 8.40 -1.49
N LEU A 168 -16.38 8.34 -2.37
CA LEU A 168 -16.46 7.57 -3.61
C LEU A 168 -16.69 6.07 -3.33
N LEU A 169 -15.97 5.48 -2.38
CA LEU A 169 -16.13 4.06 -2.03
C LEU A 169 -17.51 3.76 -1.46
N LEU A 170 -18.05 4.64 -0.61
CA LEU A 170 -19.41 4.51 -0.07
C LEU A 170 -20.44 4.56 -1.20
N VAL A 171 -20.31 5.51 -2.13
CA VAL A 171 -21.15 5.61 -3.32
C VAL A 171 -21.06 4.33 -4.15
N LEU A 172 -19.85 3.90 -4.52
CA LEU A 172 -19.61 2.66 -5.28
C LEU A 172 -20.13 1.40 -4.59
N SER A 173 -20.16 1.39 -3.26
CA SER A 173 -20.67 0.26 -2.49
C SER A 173 -22.19 0.09 -2.56
N HIS A 174 -22.96 1.12 -2.95
CA HIS A 174 -24.42 1.01 -3.03
C HIS A 174 -24.90 0.07 -4.15
N TRP A 175 -24.09 -0.14 -5.20
CA TRP A 175 -24.38 -1.09 -6.28
C TRP A 175 -24.07 -2.56 -5.92
N LEU A 176 -23.56 -2.84 -4.72
CA LEU A 176 -23.39 -4.21 -4.25
C LEU A 176 -24.75 -4.92 -4.12
N PRO A 177 -24.84 -6.22 -4.45
CA PRO A 177 -26.09 -6.98 -4.32
C PRO A 177 -26.55 -7.02 -2.86
N ARG A 178 -27.86 -6.90 -2.64
CA ARG A 178 -28.47 -6.98 -1.30
C ARG A 178 -29.30 -8.25 -1.22
N GLN A 179 -28.74 -9.27 -0.58
CA GLN A 179 -29.36 -10.58 -0.39
C GLN A 179 -29.36 -10.96 1.10
N PRO A 180 -30.32 -11.78 1.56
CA PRO A 180 -30.29 -12.30 2.93
C PRO A 180 -29.02 -13.14 3.14
N LEU A 181 -28.45 -13.06 4.35
CA LEU A 181 -27.27 -13.83 4.69
C LEU A 181 -27.67 -15.26 5.06
N VAL A 182 -26.90 -16.21 4.56
CA VAL A 182 -26.88 -17.58 5.09
C VAL A 182 -26.13 -17.56 6.42
N PRO A 183 -26.68 -18.14 7.51
CA PRO A 183 -25.99 -18.18 8.79
C PRO A 183 -24.61 -18.83 8.66
N SER A 184 -23.56 -18.08 8.99
CA SER A 184 -22.19 -18.59 8.94
C SER A 184 -21.81 -19.23 10.27
N GLN A 185 -21.21 -20.43 10.21
CA GLN A 185 -20.56 -21.09 11.34
C GLN A 185 -19.08 -20.73 11.30
N THR A 186 -18.69 -19.60 11.89
CA THR A 186 -17.27 -19.23 12.01
C THR A 186 -16.79 -19.49 13.43
N GLU A 187 -15.71 -20.24 13.58
CA GLU A 187 -15.06 -20.49 14.87
C GLU A 187 -14.47 -19.19 15.42
N ARG A 188 -14.72 -18.92 16.71
CA ARG A 188 -14.25 -17.71 17.38
C ARG A 188 -12.74 -17.75 17.59
N GLN A 189 -12.01 -16.82 16.97
CA GLN A 189 -10.60 -16.61 17.27
C GLN A 189 -10.42 -15.69 18.50
N SER A 190 -9.66 -16.18 19.49
CA SER A 190 -9.23 -15.37 20.63
C SER A 190 -8.07 -14.46 20.21
N VAL A 191 -8.08 -13.22 20.68
CA VAL A 191 -6.98 -12.28 20.51
C VAL A 191 -6.30 -12.10 21.86
N ASP A 192 -4.98 -12.22 21.86
CA ASP A 192 -4.14 -11.91 23.02
C ASP A 192 -4.02 -10.38 23.15
N THR A 193 -4.85 -9.80 24.01
CA THR A 193 -4.97 -8.35 24.20
C THR A 193 -3.63 -7.71 24.61
N SER A 194 -2.82 -8.39 25.41
CA SER A 194 -1.54 -7.86 25.90
C SER A 194 -0.54 -7.70 24.76
N LYS A 195 -0.43 -8.71 23.89
CA LYS A 195 0.44 -8.63 22.71
C LYS A 195 -0.08 -7.61 21.69
N ALA A 196 -1.41 -7.47 21.56
CA ALA A 196 -2.01 -6.44 20.70
C ALA A 196 -1.69 -5.02 21.17
N LEU A 197 -1.73 -4.80 22.49
CA LEU A 197 -1.41 -3.50 23.07
C LEU A 197 0.08 -3.17 22.89
N LEU A 198 0.97 -4.15 23.04
CA LEU A 198 2.40 -3.96 22.83
C LEU A 198 2.74 -3.70 21.36
N ALA A 199 2.10 -4.42 20.42
CA ALA A 199 2.26 -4.17 18.99
C ALA A 199 1.68 -2.80 18.57
N GLY A 200 0.58 -2.37 19.20
CA GLY A 200 0.04 -1.01 19.04
C GLY A 200 1.00 0.07 19.56
N ALA A 201 1.63 -0.16 20.71
CA ALA A 201 2.67 0.74 21.23
C ALA A 201 3.88 0.82 20.30
N LEU A 202 4.27 -0.31 19.69
CA LEU A 202 5.35 -0.33 18.68
C LEU A 202 4.97 0.48 17.44
N LEU A 203 3.71 0.43 17.00
CA LEU A 203 3.23 1.24 15.89
C LEU A 203 3.34 2.74 16.17
N ILE A 204 2.99 3.16 17.40
CA ILE A 204 3.13 4.55 17.86
C ILE A 204 4.60 4.97 17.89
N LEU A 205 5.49 4.10 18.38
CA LEU A 205 6.94 4.33 18.38
C LEU A 205 7.48 4.54 16.96
N ILE A 206 7.07 3.70 16.02
CA ILE A 206 7.47 3.81 14.61
C ILE A 206 6.98 5.15 14.03
N MET A 207 5.75 5.57 14.38
CA MET A 207 5.22 6.87 13.97
C MET A 207 6.05 8.04 14.48
N ALA A 208 6.44 7.99 15.76
CA ALA A 208 7.33 8.99 16.33
C ALA A 208 8.68 9.03 15.61
N GLY A 209 9.22 7.86 15.23
CA GLY A 209 10.44 7.76 14.41
C GLY A 209 10.33 8.40 13.03
N ILE A 210 9.20 8.20 12.34
CA ILE A 210 8.94 8.75 11.00
C ILE A 210 9.00 10.28 10.98
N PHE A 211 8.45 10.91 12.00
CA PHE A 211 8.46 12.37 12.14
C PHE A 211 9.73 12.92 12.80
N GLY A 212 10.77 12.09 12.95
CA GLY A 212 12.06 12.51 13.51
C GLY A 212 12.05 12.80 15.00
N LEU A 213 11.00 12.42 15.74
CA LEU A 213 10.92 12.60 17.19
C LEU A 213 11.84 11.63 17.93
N ILE A 214 12.17 10.50 17.31
CA ILE A 214 13.04 9.44 17.85
C ILE A 214 14.02 9.02 16.76
N PRO A 215 15.33 8.85 17.08
CA PRO A 215 16.30 8.35 16.12
C PRO A 215 15.91 6.99 15.53
N ILE A 216 15.94 6.87 14.20
CA ILE A 216 15.45 5.67 13.51
C ILE A 216 16.18 4.38 13.92
N TRP A 217 17.48 4.46 14.21
CA TRP A 217 18.26 3.30 14.66
C TRP A 217 17.71 2.73 15.99
N LEU A 218 17.21 3.59 16.87
CA LEU A 218 16.62 3.18 18.15
C LEU A 218 15.25 2.51 17.94
N VAL A 219 14.44 3.06 17.03
CA VAL A 219 13.15 2.45 16.64
C VAL A 219 13.38 1.06 16.05
N VAL A 220 14.37 0.89 15.18
CA VAL A 220 14.74 -0.42 14.62
C VAL A 220 15.20 -1.37 15.72
N LEU A 221 16.07 -0.94 16.62
CA LEU A 221 16.56 -1.75 17.72
C LEU A 221 15.42 -2.24 18.63
N ILE A 222 14.53 -1.34 19.05
CA ILE A 222 13.37 -1.68 19.88
C ILE A 222 12.43 -2.63 19.13
N SER A 223 12.18 -2.40 17.84
CA SER A 223 11.35 -3.28 17.02
C SER A 223 11.92 -4.70 16.94
N MET A 224 13.24 -4.84 16.80
CA MET A 224 13.89 -6.15 16.80
C MET A 224 13.80 -6.84 18.17
N LEU A 225 13.99 -6.11 19.27
CA LEU A 225 13.87 -6.66 20.62
C LEU A 225 12.44 -7.15 20.88
N VAL A 226 11.44 -6.32 20.57
CA VAL A 226 10.02 -6.66 20.70
C VAL A 226 9.65 -7.88 19.85
N ALA A 227 10.06 -7.91 18.59
CA ALA A 227 9.83 -9.06 17.72
C ALA A 227 10.47 -10.34 18.27
N THR A 228 11.67 -10.24 18.83
CA THR A 228 12.38 -11.38 19.43
C THR A 228 11.66 -11.92 20.67
N VAL A 229 11.06 -11.03 21.48
CA VAL A 229 10.32 -11.39 22.71
C VAL A 229 8.94 -11.97 22.39
N ILE A 230 8.19 -11.37 21.46
CA ILE A 230 6.84 -11.84 21.13
C ILE A 230 6.88 -13.10 20.28
N ASN A 231 7.57 -13.04 19.13
CA ASN A 231 7.62 -14.13 18.18
C ASN A 231 8.82 -14.01 17.24
N ARG A 232 9.87 -14.80 17.49
CA ARG A 232 11.06 -14.85 16.61
C ARG A 232 10.74 -15.26 15.18
N GLN A 233 9.62 -15.95 14.95
CA GLN A 233 9.22 -16.36 13.61
C GLN A 233 8.91 -15.16 12.71
N THR A 234 8.54 -14.02 13.28
CA THR A 234 8.28 -12.75 12.57
C THR A 234 9.44 -12.36 11.66
N PHE A 235 10.70 -12.60 12.05
CA PHE A 235 11.87 -12.32 11.20
C PHE A 235 11.89 -13.12 9.90
N TYR A 236 11.32 -14.33 9.87
CA TYR A 236 11.25 -15.15 8.66
C TYR A 236 10.10 -14.74 7.73
N GLU A 237 9.16 -13.95 8.23
CA GLU A 237 7.98 -13.50 7.50
C GLU A 237 8.15 -12.12 6.86
N VAL A 238 9.18 -11.36 7.27
CA VAL A 238 9.56 -10.08 6.67
C VAL A 238 9.83 -10.26 5.17
N ASP A 239 9.31 -9.32 4.37
CA ASP A 239 9.55 -9.31 2.93
C ASP A 239 10.87 -8.61 2.58
N TYR A 240 11.96 -9.37 2.71
CA TYR A 240 13.30 -8.88 2.36
C TYR A 240 13.46 -8.57 0.87
N ALA A 241 12.65 -9.19 0.00
CA ALA A 241 12.68 -8.89 -1.43
C ALA A 241 12.18 -7.46 -1.67
N LEU A 242 11.13 -7.05 -0.97
CA LEU A 242 10.63 -5.68 -1.03
C LEU A 242 11.69 -4.68 -0.54
N LEU A 243 12.35 -4.91 0.60
CA LEU A 243 13.44 -4.03 1.09
C LEU A 243 14.58 -3.89 0.08
N LEU A 244 15.03 -4.99 -0.52
CA LEU A 244 16.06 -4.96 -1.57
C LEU A 244 15.56 -4.24 -2.83
N THR A 245 14.28 -4.38 -3.17
CA THR A 245 13.66 -3.65 -4.28
C THR A 245 13.73 -2.14 -4.06
N PHE A 246 13.48 -1.64 -2.83
CA PHE A 246 13.66 -0.22 -2.50
C PHE A 246 15.11 0.23 -2.67
N ILE A 247 16.07 -0.57 -2.24
CA ILE A 247 17.49 -0.27 -2.44
C ILE A 247 17.81 -0.19 -3.95
N CYS A 248 17.31 -1.14 -4.75
CA CYS A 248 17.45 -1.10 -6.21
C CYS A 248 16.82 0.15 -6.82
N PHE A 249 15.64 0.58 -6.35
CA PHE A 249 15.02 1.82 -6.80
C PHE A 249 15.84 3.06 -6.44
N PHE A 250 16.41 3.13 -5.23
CA PHE A 250 17.31 4.23 -4.88
C PHE A 250 18.56 4.26 -5.75
N VAL A 251 19.18 3.10 -6.00
CA VAL A 251 20.34 3.00 -6.90
C VAL A 251 19.97 3.43 -8.32
N PHE A 252 18.85 2.93 -8.84
CA PHE A 252 18.34 3.28 -10.16
C PHE A 252 18.11 4.79 -10.30
N VAL A 253 17.41 5.38 -9.34
CA VAL A 253 17.11 6.81 -9.37
C VAL A 253 18.36 7.65 -9.18
N SER A 254 19.27 7.25 -8.30
CA SER A 254 20.57 7.93 -8.10
C SER A 254 21.40 7.95 -9.39
N ALA A 255 21.48 6.83 -10.11
CA ALA A 255 22.19 6.79 -11.39
C ALA A 255 21.56 7.72 -12.44
N ILE A 256 20.22 7.81 -12.46
CA ILE A 256 19.47 8.66 -13.39
C ILE A 256 19.57 10.15 -13.03
N SER A 257 19.44 10.49 -11.75
CA SER A 257 19.44 11.88 -11.27
C SER A 257 20.78 12.58 -11.47
N HIS A 258 21.88 11.82 -11.50
CA HIS A 258 23.21 12.34 -11.81
C HIS A 258 23.48 12.56 -13.30
N ASN A 259 22.64 12.02 -14.21
CA ASN A 259 22.80 12.22 -15.64
C ASN A 259 22.13 13.52 -16.11
N THR A 260 22.94 14.53 -16.42
CA THR A 260 22.46 15.86 -16.83
C THR A 260 21.59 15.89 -18.09
N THR A 261 21.73 14.92 -19.00
CA THR A 261 20.89 14.81 -20.20
C THR A 261 19.49 14.35 -19.81
N VAL A 262 19.39 13.36 -18.92
CA VAL A 262 18.09 12.85 -18.45
C VAL A 262 17.39 13.90 -17.59
N THR A 263 18.10 14.57 -16.68
CA THR A 263 17.49 15.60 -15.82
C THR A 263 16.92 16.77 -16.63
N LYS A 264 17.63 17.23 -17.67
CA LYS A 264 17.12 18.25 -18.61
C LYS A 264 15.91 17.75 -19.40
N GLY A 265 15.92 16.48 -19.84
CA GLY A 265 14.82 15.88 -20.59
C GLY A 265 13.55 15.66 -19.78
N VAL A 266 13.68 15.46 -18.46
CA VAL A 266 12.54 15.26 -17.54
C VAL A 266 12.07 16.57 -16.92
N ALA A 267 12.90 17.61 -16.89
CA ALA A 267 12.59 18.88 -16.23
C ALA A 267 11.21 19.44 -16.60
N TRP A 268 10.84 19.47 -17.88
CA TRP A 268 9.54 20.03 -18.29
C TRP A 268 8.32 19.27 -17.72
N LEU A 269 8.48 18.00 -17.32
CA LEU A 269 7.45 17.18 -16.70
C LEU A 269 7.28 17.47 -15.20
N THR A 270 8.26 18.11 -14.55
CA THR A 270 8.34 18.16 -13.08
C THR A 270 8.38 19.57 -12.48
N GLN A 271 8.11 20.60 -13.30
CA GLN A 271 8.24 22.02 -12.91
C GLN A 271 6.99 22.61 -12.26
N THR A 272 5.80 22.33 -12.82
CA THR A 272 4.54 22.92 -12.36
C THR A 272 3.73 21.91 -11.53
N PRO A 273 2.86 22.37 -10.62
CA PRO A 273 1.95 21.47 -9.89
C PRO A 273 1.16 20.55 -10.84
N SER A 274 0.63 21.12 -11.93
CA SER A 274 -0.10 20.39 -12.97
C SER A 274 0.72 19.29 -13.65
N THR A 275 1.94 19.61 -14.08
CA THR A 275 2.79 18.63 -14.78
C THR A 275 3.22 17.53 -13.83
N VAL A 276 3.64 17.88 -12.61
CA VAL A 276 4.01 16.90 -11.57
C VAL A 276 2.86 15.97 -11.24
N TYR A 277 1.65 16.50 -11.12
CA TYR A 277 0.45 15.73 -10.83
C TYR A 277 0.12 14.72 -11.95
N LEU A 278 0.12 15.17 -13.21
CA LEU A 278 -0.17 14.28 -14.35
C LEU A 278 0.95 13.26 -14.56
N THR A 279 2.21 13.69 -14.49
CA THR A 279 3.36 12.80 -14.62
C THR A 279 3.36 11.75 -13.52
N SER A 280 3.07 12.11 -12.27
CA SER A 280 3.00 11.13 -11.19
C SER A 280 1.89 10.09 -11.38
N ILE A 281 0.70 10.48 -11.85
CA ILE A 281 -0.36 9.53 -12.20
C ILE A 281 0.10 8.60 -13.34
N LEU A 282 0.58 9.18 -14.46
CA LEU A 282 0.94 8.43 -15.66
C LEU A 282 2.12 7.48 -15.42
N THR A 283 3.17 7.95 -14.74
CA THR A 283 4.32 7.13 -14.37
C THR A 283 3.89 5.99 -13.45
N SER A 284 2.99 6.24 -12.49
CA SER A 284 2.46 5.18 -11.64
C SER A 284 1.79 4.07 -12.45
N GLN A 285 1.04 4.40 -13.52
CA GLN A 285 0.39 3.38 -14.36
C GLN A 285 1.35 2.39 -15.02
N VAL A 286 2.61 2.81 -15.25
CA VAL A 286 3.63 2.05 -15.98
C VAL A 286 4.57 1.30 -15.04
N ILE A 287 5.05 1.97 -13.98
CA ILE A 287 6.10 1.42 -13.11
C ILE A 287 5.64 1.14 -11.67
N SER A 288 4.39 1.45 -11.30
CA SER A 288 3.85 1.49 -9.93
C SER A 288 4.16 2.79 -9.18
N ASN A 289 3.26 3.15 -8.28
CA ASN A 289 3.32 4.39 -7.48
C ASN A 289 4.57 4.52 -6.58
N VAL A 290 5.10 3.41 -6.06
CA VAL A 290 6.32 3.41 -5.23
C VAL A 290 7.56 3.88 -6.01
N PRO A 291 8.01 3.20 -7.09
CA PRO A 291 9.16 3.68 -7.86
C PRO A 291 8.87 5.02 -8.57
N ALA A 292 7.61 5.30 -8.93
CA ALA A 292 7.23 6.59 -9.48
C ALA A 292 7.54 7.74 -8.51
N VAL A 293 7.18 7.61 -7.22
CA VAL A 293 7.48 8.67 -6.24
C VAL A 293 8.98 8.82 -5.99
N ILE A 294 9.72 7.70 -5.89
CA ILE A 294 11.17 7.73 -5.65
C ILE A 294 11.86 8.45 -6.81
N LEU A 295 11.44 8.16 -8.05
CA LEU A 295 11.98 8.82 -9.24
C LEU A 295 11.65 10.31 -9.28
N LEU A 296 10.37 10.66 -9.16
CA LEU A 296 9.90 12.03 -9.40
C LEU A 296 10.28 13.01 -8.28
N ALA A 297 10.41 12.53 -7.04
CA ALA A 297 10.79 13.39 -5.90
C ALA A 297 12.16 14.07 -6.07
N HIS A 298 13.08 13.48 -6.85
CA HIS A 298 14.38 14.08 -7.12
C HIS A 298 14.34 15.23 -8.14
N PHE A 299 13.22 15.39 -8.84
CA PHE A 299 13.08 16.36 -9.93
C PHE A 299 12.04 17.45 -9.64
N THR A 300 11.42 17.45 -8.46
CA THR A 300 10.40 18.43 -8.10
C THR A 300 10.38 18.77 -6.62
N GLN A 301 9.92 19.98 -6.30
CA GLN A 301 9.60 20.41 -4.94
C GLN A 301 8.08 20.57 -4.73
N GLN A 302 7.27 20.21 -5.73
CA GLN A 302 5.80 20.31 -5.68
C GLN A 302 5.18 19.15 -4.89
N LEU A 303 5.46 19.11 -3.58
CA LEU A 303 5.01 18.04 -2.68
C LEU A 303 3.50 17.76 -2.75
N PRO A 304 2.58 18.76 -2.71
CA PRO A 304 1.14 18.48 -2.77
C PRO A 304 0.73 17.75 -4.05
N ALA A 305 1.25 18.21 -5.19
CA ALA A 305 0.96 17.61 -6.50
C ALA A 305 1.51 16.18 -6.60
N LEU A 306 2.75 15.97 -6.14
CA LEU A 306 3.36 14.65 -6.14
C LEU A 306 2.62 13.70 -5.20
N PHE A 307 2.31 14.14 -3.97
CA PHE A 307 1.60 13.34 -2.97
C PHE A 307 0.22 12.88 -3.48
N ILE A 308 -0.61 13.80 -3.97
CA ILE A 308 -1.95 13.45 -4.44
C ILE A 308 -1.85 12.58 -5.70
N GLY A 309 -0.94 12.94 -6.63
CA GLY A 309 -0.81 12.25 -7.90
C GLY A 309 -0.30 10.80 -7.77
N VAL A 310 0.66 10.49 -6.90
CA VAL A 310 1.10 9.08 -6.71
C VAL A 310 0.10 8.23 -5.91
N ASN A 311 -0.65 8.83 -4.97
CA ASN A 311 -1.66 8.09 -4.22
C ASN A 311 -2.89 7.77 -5.09
N ILE A 312 -3.36 8.73 -5.88
CA ILE A 312 -4.42 8.49 -6.88
C ILE A 312 -3.90 7.61 -8.01
N GLY A 313 -2.64 7.80 -8.41
CA GLY A 313 -1.95 7.01 -9.42
C GLY A 313 -1.78 5.53 -9.07
N GLY A 314 -2.07 5.11 -7.83
CA GLY A 314 -2.19 3.69 -7.45
C GLY A 314 -3.47 3.00 -7.97
N LEU A 315 -4.43 3.78 -8.46
CA LEU A 315 -5.61 3.31 -9.19
C LEU A 315 -5.30 3.14 -10.68
N GLY A 316 -6.27 2.65 -11.46
CA GLY A 316 -6.18 2.44 -12.89
C GLY A 316 -5.72 1.02 -13.26
N SER A 317 -4.45 0.87 -13.64
CA SER A 317 -3.90 -0.40 -14.12
C SER A 317 -3.60 -1.39 -12.98
N LEU A 318 -3.43 -2.68 -13.31
CA LEU A 318 -2.94 -3.65 -12.33
C LEU A 318 -1.51 -3.36 -11.88
N VAL A 319 -0.70 -2.71 -12.71
CA VAL A 319 0.70 -2.38 -12.43
C VAL A 319 0.81 -1.10 -11.59
N ALA A 320 -0.24 -0.27 -11.60
CA ALA A 320 -0.32 1.01 -10.91
C ALA A 320 0.04 0.97 -9.42
N SER A 321 -0.25 -0.16 -8.77
CA SER A 321 0.16 -0.43 -7.40
C SER A 321 0.48 -1.91 -7.21
N LEU A 322 1.53 -2.19 -6.42
CA LEU A 322 1.90 -3.56 -6.06
C LEU A 322 0.77 -4.31 -5.34
N ALA A 323 -0.04 -3.58 -4.57
CA ALA A 323 -1.22 -4.10 -3.90
C ALA A 323 -2.23 -4.73 -4.88
N ASN A 324 -2.39 -4.17 -6.08
CA ASN A 324 -3.31 -4.70 -7.10
C ASN A 324 -2.86 -6.10 -7.56
N LEU A 325 -1.56 -6.27 -7.82
CA LEU A 325 -0.95 -7.55 -8.18
C LEU A 325 -1.00 -8.55 -7.03
N LEU A 326 -0.77 -8.08 -5.79
CA LEU A 326 -0.81 -8.91 -4.59
C LEU A 326 -2.21 -9.46 -4.32
N ALA A 327 -3.24 -8.65 -4.54
CA ALA A 327 -4.61 -9.10 -4.45
C ALA A 327 -4.95 -10.12 -5.54
N LEU A 328 -4.58 -9.84 -6.79
CA LEU A 328 -4.81 -10.77 -7.91
C LEU A 328 -4.19 -12.15 -7.66
N LYS A 329 -3.00 -12.20 -7.06
CA LYS A 329 -2.29 -13.44 -6.72
C LYS A 329 -2.99 -14.29 -5.65
N GLN A 330 -3.86 -13.68 -4.84
CA GLN A 330 -4.61 -14.38 -3.80
C GLN A 330 -5.93 -14.97 -4.29
N LEU A 331 -6.39 -14.55 -5.47
CA LEU A 331 -7.64 -15.02 -6.05
C LEU A 331 -7.42 -16.33 -6.80
N SER A 332 -8.37 -17.25 -6.64
CA SER A 332 -8.48 -18.44 -7.48
C SER A 332 -9.63 -18.23 -8.46
N PHE A 333 -9.37 -18.52 -9.73
CA PHE A 333 -10.32 -18.35 -10.82
C PHE A 333 -10.71 -19.72 -11.39
N ASP A 334 -11.98 -19.88 -11.71
CA ASP A 334 -12.58 -21.08 -12.28
C ASP A 334 -13.63 -20.70 -13.36
N ASP A 335 -14.34 -21.67 -13.91
CA ASP A 335 -15.34 -21.43 -14.96
C ASP A 335 -16.52 -20.56 -14.49
N GLN A 336 -16.84 -20.58 -13.18
CA GLN A 336 -17.91 -19.76 -12.61
C GLN A 336 -17.42 -18.33 -12.30
N GLN A 337 -16.13 -18.16 -12.02
CA GLN A 337 -15.51 -16.87 -11.73
C GLN A 337 -14.27 -16.67 -12.62
N PRO A 338 -14.45 -16.42 -13.93
CA PRO A 338 -13.34 -16.37 -14.86
C PRO A 338 -12.49 -15.11 -14.64
N LEU A 339 -11.16 -15.26 -14.74
CA LEU A 339 -10.19 -14.17 -14.65
C LEU A 339 -10.55 -12.98 -15.56
N ARG A 340 -11.03 -13.25 -16.78
CA ARG A 340 -11.42 -12.21 -17.74
C ARG A 340 -12.54 -11.32 -17.20
N HIS A 341 -13.52 -11.88 -16.50
CA HIS A 341 -14.60 -11.11 -15.90
C HIS A 341 -14.07 -10.24 -14.75
N PHE A 342 -13.23 -10.81 -13.89
CA PHE A 342 -12.56 -10.06 -12.82
C PHE A 342 -11.77 -8.87 -13.38
N LEU A 343 -10.93 -9.09 -14.39
CA LEU A 343 -10.11 -8.04 -15.00
C LEU A 343 -10.95 -6.91 -15.60
N LYS A 344 -12.07 -7.24 -16.27
CA LYS A 344 -12.98 -6.21 -16.82
C LYS A 344 -13.58 -5.34 -15.72
N VAL A 345 -14.09 -5.96 -14.65
CA VAL A 345 -14.67 -5.22 -13.51
C VAL A 345 -13.58 -4.40 -12.80
N PHE A 346 -12.42 -5.00 -12.56
CA PHE A 346 -11.27 -4.36 -11.93
C PHE A 346 -10.86 -3.11 -12.70
N THR A 347 -10.57 -3.24 -13.99
CA THR A 347 -10.10 -2.14 -14.84
C THR A 347 -11.18 -1.07 -14.99
N GLY A 348 -12.45 -1.45 -15.18
CA GLY A 348 -13.55 -0.48 -15.32
C GLY A 348 -13.71 0.40 -14.08
N LEU A 349 -13.76 -0.20 -12.89
CA LEU A 349 -13.91 0.55 -11.64
C LEU A 349 -12.68 1.39 -11.29
N ASN A 350 -11.49 0.84 -11.50
CA ASN A 350 -10.25 1.56 -11.23
C ASN A 350 -10.03 2.75 -12.16
N LEU A 351 -10.37 2.63 -13.45
CA LEU A 351 -10.33 3.75 -14.38
C LEU A 351 -11.39 4.81 -14.04
N LEU A 352 -12.61 4.38 -13.70
CA LEU A 352 -13.66 5.29 -13.25
C LEU A 352 -13.22 6.10 -12.04
N ALA A 353 -12.69 5.42 -11.01
CA ALA A 353 -12.19 6.08 -9.81
C ALA A 353 -10.98 6.97 -10.08
N LEU A 354 -10.08 6.55 -10.97
CA LEU A 354 -8.94 7.36 -11.41
C LEU A 354 -9.40 8.66 -12.08
N ILE A 355 -10.45 8.60 -12.93
CA ILE A 355 -11.00 9.80 -13.57
C ILE A 355 -11.67 10.71 -12.54
N ILE A 356 -12.50 10.16 -11.65
CA ILE A 356 -13.24 10.96 -10.65
C ILE A 356 -12.28 11.60 -9.65
N LEU A 357 -11.45 10.81 -8.97
CA LEU A 357 -10.49 11.33 -8.01
C LEU A 357 -9.40 12.14 -8.70
N GLY A 358 -8.98 11.74 -9.91
CA GLY A 358 -8.03 12.48 -10.74
C GLY A 358 -8.53 13.90 -11.07
N GLY A 359 -9.79 14.02 -11.46
CA GLY A 359 -10.42 15.31 -11.70
C GLY A 359 -10.53 16.15 -10.43
N LEU A 360 -10.96 15.56 -9.31
CA LEU A 360 -11.04 16.26 -8.02
C LEU A 360 -9.67 16.70 -7.52
N GLY A 361 -8.64 15.86 -7.67
CA GLY A 361 -7.26 16.19 -7.28
C GLY A 361 -6.67 17.28 -8.16
N TRP A 362 -6.96 17.27 -9.46
CA TRP A 362 -6.58 18.36 -10.37
C TRP A 362 -7.22 19.68 -9.95
N LEU A 363 -8.54 19.70 -9.69
CA LEU A 363 -9.25 20.89 -9.24
C LEU A 363 -8.76 21.43 -7.90
N TYR A 364 -8.32 20.54 -7.00
CA TYR A 364 -7.76 20.92 -5.70
C TYR A 364 -6.37 21.58 -5.83
N LEU A 365 -5.63 21.30 -6.91
CA LEU A 365 -4.27 21.79 -7.14
C LEU A 365 -4.20 23.04 -8.04
N LEU A 366 -5.31 23.40 -8.70
CA LEU A 366 -5.50 24.69 -9.36
C LEU A 366 -5.74 25.79 -8.32
#